data_AF-A0A921FQF2-F1
#
_entry.id   AF-A0A921FQF2-F1
#
_cell.length_a   1.000
_cell.length_b   1.000
_cell.length_c   1.000
_cell.angle_alpha   90.00
_cell.angle_beta   90.00
_cell.angle_gamma   90.00
#
_symmetry.space_group_name_H-M   'P 1'
#
loop_
_entity.id
_entity.type
_entity.pdbx_description
1 polymer ?
#
loop_
_entity_poly.entity_id
_entity_poly.type
_entity_poly.pdbx_seq_one_letter_code
_entity_poly.pdbx_strand_id
1 'polypeptide(L)' 'MVDRRLLQEAQGLDDVDKLELAQELLSSVQFDALPVTPEEAALVEKRLAAQSANPDDKISSAEVWDRIKRQYQ' A
#
# COMPACT_ATOMS: atom_id res chain seq x y z
N MET A 1 17.23 2.90 2.07
CA MET A 1 17.33 4.16 1.31
C MET A 1 16.85 3.89 -0.10
N VAL A 2 15.96 4.73 -0.65
CA VAL A 2 15.50 4.59 -2.05
C VAL A 2 16.62 5.06 -2.98
N ASP A 3 16.95 4.27 -3.99
CA ASP A 3 17.91 4.68 -5.02
C ASP A 3 17.29 5.79 -5.87
N ARG A 4 17.93 6.97 -5.86
CA ARG A 4 17.45 8.16 -6.59
C ARG A 4 17.42 7.96 -8.10
N ARG A 5 18.31 7.14 -8.65
CA ARG A 5 18.38 6.90 -10.08
C ARG A 5 17.20 6.06 -10.54
N LEU A 6 16.93 4.95 -9.84
CA LEU A 6 15.77 4.11 -10.11
C LEU A 6 14.46 4.88 -9.94
N LEU A 7 14.39 5.78 -8.95
CA LEU A 7 13.22 6.65 -8.78
C LEU A 7 13.00 7.60 -9.96
N GLN A 8 14.06 8.20 -10.50
CA GLN A 8 13.98 9.06 -11.68
C GLN A 8 13.58 8.27 -12.94
N GLU A 9 14.11 7.07 -13.11
CA GLU A 9 13.76 6.17 -14.21
C GLU A 9 12.28 5.76 -14.12
N ALA A 10 11.78 5.40 -12.93
CA ALA A 10 10.37 5.07 -12.71
C ALA A 10 9.42 6.28 -12.89
N GLN A 11 9.87 7.51 -12.63
CA GLN A 11 9.07 8.72 -12.87
C GLN A 11 8.83 8.98 -14.35
N GLY A 12 9.78 8.58 -15.21
CA GLY A 12 9.70 8.73 -16.66
C GLY A 12 8.81 7.70 -17.37
N LEU A 13 8.37 6.66 -16.66
CA LEU A 13 7.43 5.66 -17.18
C LEU A 13 6.03 6.25 -17.38
N ASP A 14 5.28 5.69 -18.32
CA ASP A 14 3.86 6.01 -18.46
C ASP A 14 3.02 5.34 -17.35
N ASP A 15 1.72 5.65 -17.29
CA ASP A 15 0.87 5.17 -16.19
C ASP A 15 0.64 3.64 -16.24
N VAL A 16 0.72 3.02 -17.42
CA VAL A 16 0.54 1.57 -17.58
C VAL A 16 1.81 0.85 -17.12
N ASP A 17 2.97 1.30 -17.57
CA ASP A 17 4.28 0.78 -17.19
C ASP A 17 4.53 0.93 -15.68
N LYS A 18 4.06 2.04 -15.08
CA LYS A 18 4.11 2.24 -13.62
C LYS A 18 3.29 1.21 -12.87
N LEU A 19 2.12 0.85 -13.40
CA LEU A 19 1.26 -0.16 -12.79
C LEU A 19 1.88 -1.55 -12.89
N GLU A 20 2.44 -1.90 -14.04
CA GLU A 20 3.16 -3.17 -14.23
C GLU A 20 4.38 -3.26 -13.32
N LEU A 21 5.20 -2.21 -13.26
CA LEU A 21 6.35 -2.15 -12.35
C LEU A 21 5.92 -2.28 -10.89
N ALA A 22 4.82 -1.64 -10.48
CA ALA A 22 4.30 -1.76 -9.13
C ALA A 22 3.84 -3.19 -8.80
N GLN A 23 3.21 -3.89 -9.75
CA GLN A 23 2.83 -5.30 -9.56
C GLN A 23 4.05 -6.22 -9.46
N GLU A 24 5.02 -6.09 -10.37
CA GLU A 24 6.25 -6.88 -10.34
C GLU A 24 7.03 -6.66 -9.04
N LEU A 25 7.16 -5.41 -8.60
CA LEU A 25 7.79 -5.09 -7.32
C LEU A 25 7.02 -5.73 -6.16
N LEU A 26 5.70 -5.63 -6.13
CA LEU A 26 4.87 -6.24 -5.09
C LEU A 26 5.00 -7.78 -5.07
N SER A 27 5.03 -8.42 -6.24
CA SER A 27 5.20 -9.86 -6.39
C SER A 27 6.61 -10.34 -6.05
N SER A 28 7.63 -9.48 -6.21
CA SER A 28 9.02 -9.79 -5.85
C SER A 28 9.26 -9.80 -4.34
N VAL A 29 8.35 -9.21 -3.56
CA VAL A 29 8.44 -9.23 -2.10
C VAL A 29 8.09 -10.62 -1.59
N GLN A 30 9.04 -11.26 -0.91
CA GLN A 30 8.76 -12.47 -0.15
C GLN A 30 7.85 -12.09 1.02
N PHE A 31 6.60 -12.56 0.99
CA PHE A 31 5.59 -12.27 2.03
C PHE A 31 6.06 -12.64 3.44
N ASP A 32 6.89 -13.68 3.56
CA ASP A 32 7.49 -14.12 4.83
C ASP A 32 8.58 -13.18 5.38
N ALA A 33 9.08 -12.26 4.55
CA ALA A 33 10.15 -11.30 4.91
C ALA A 33 9.61 -9.95 5.38
N LEU A 34 8.31 -9.69 5.24
CA LEU A 34 7.67 -8.51 5.81
C LEU A 34 7.06 -8.89 7.16
N PRO A 35 7.60 -8.39 8.30
CA PRO A 35 6.92 -8.56 9.57
C PRO A 35 5.71 -7.63 9.59
N VAL A 36 4.62 -8.05 8.94
CA VAL A 36 3.30 -7.47 9.19
C VAL A 36 2.93 -7.90 10.60
N THR A 37 2.89 -6.94 11.51
CA THR A 37 2.47 -7.21 12.88
C THR A 37 1.02 -7.71 12.88
N PRO A 38 0.61 -8.53 13.87
CA PRO A 38 -0.78 -8.96 13.99
C PRO A 38 -1.78 -7.79 14.02
N GLU A 39 -1.35 -6.64 14.54
CA GLU A 39 -2.11 -5.40 14.60
C GLU A 39 -2.33 -4.79 13.21
N GLU A 40 -1.29 -4.75 12.37
CA GLU A 40 -1.37 -4.28 10.99
C GLU A 40 -2.24 -5.21 10.12
N ALA A 41 -2.13 -6.53 10.31
CA ALA A 41 -2.96 -7.50 9.62
C ALA A 41 -4.46 -7.31 9.96
N ALA A 42 -4.79 -7.14 11.25
CA ALA A 42 -6.16 -6.91 11.69
C ALA A 42 -6.77 -5.60 11.12
N LEU A 43 -5.96 -4.56 10.91
CA LEU A 43 -6.40 -3.32 10.26
C LEU A 43 -6.72 -3.52 8.78
N VAL A 44 -5.89 -4.27 8.06
CA VAL A 44 -6.11 -4.59 6.64
C VAL A 44 -7.39 -5.39 6.48
N GLU A 45 -7.61 -6.41 7.31
CA GLU A 45 -8.84 -7.21 7.30
C GLU A 45 -10.08 -6.37 7.62
N LYS A 46 -10.04 -5.54 8.66
CA LYS A 46 -11.15 -4.63 9.02
C LYS A 46 -11.50 -3.69 7.86
N ARG A 47 -10.50 -3.26 7.10
CA ARG A 47 -10.70 -2.38 5.94
C ARG A 47 -11.26 -3.13 4.73
N LEU A 48 -10.76 -4.33 4.45
CA LEU A 48 -11.33 -5.22 3.42
C LEU A 48 -12.81 -5.50 3.70
N ALA A 49 -13.16 -5.76 4.97
CA ALA A 49 -14.55 -5.95 5.40
C ALA A 49 -15.39 -4.67 5.23
N ALA A 50 -14.86 -3.49 5.61
CA ALA A 50 -15.56 -2.22 5.46
C ALA A 50 -15.79 -1.84 3.99
N GLN A 51 -14.79 -2.06 3.12
CA GLN A 51 -14.91 -1.81 1.69
C GLN A 51 -15.84 -2.81 1.00
N SER A 52 -15.85 -4.08 1.44
CA SER A 52 -16.82 -5.07 0.97
C SER A 52 -18.24 -4.74 1.39
N ALA A 53 -18.41 -4.14 2.58
CA ALA A 53 -19.71 -3.68 3.07
C ALA A 53 -20.17 -2.36 2.41
N ASN A 54 -19.24 -1.52 1.95
CA ASN A 54 -19.55 -0.22 1.37
C ASN A 54 -18.56 0.13 0.22
N PRO A 55 -18.78 -0.43 -0.98
CA PRO A 55 -17.82 -0.33 -2.09
C PRO A 55 -17.65 1.09 -2.66
N ASP A 56 -18.60 1.99 -2.42
CA ASP A 56 -18.55 3.41 -2.81
C ASP A 56 -17.90 4.34 -1.77
N ASP A 57 -17.44 3.80 -0.63
CA ASP A 57 -16.80 4.59 0.41
C ASP A 57 -15.38 5.00 -0.01
N LYS A 58 -15.29 6.13 -0.70
CA LYS A 58 -14.05 6.74 -1.21
C LYS A 58 -13.27 7.44 -0.10
N ILE A 59 -12.93 6.72 0.97
CA ILE A 59 -11.96 7.22 1.95
C ILE A 59 -10.58 7.24 1.27
N SER A 60 -9.99 8.43 1.17
CA SER A 60 -8.67 8.60 0.57
C SER A 60 -7.59 7.87 1.37
N SER A 61 -6.59 7.30 0.68
CA SER A 61 -5.46 6.60 1.30
C SER A 61 -4.73 7.46 2.35
N ALA A 62 -4.69 8.78 2.17
CA ALA A 62 -4.10 9.72 3.13
C ALA A 62 -4.85 9.74 4.47
N GLU A 63 -6.17 9.74 4.43
CA GLU A 63 -7.04 9.75 5.61
C GLU A 63 -6.97 8.43 6.39
N VAL A 64 -6.63 7.33 5.69
CA VAL A 64 -6.30 6.04 6.30
C VAL A 64 -5.02 6.11 7.10
N TRP A 65 -3.95 6.59 6.46
CA TRP A 65 -2.64 6.71 7.11
C TRP A 65 -2.69 7.65 8.31
N ASP A 66 -3.51 8.71 8.23
CA ASP A 66 -3.77 9.60 9.36
C ASP A 66 -4.51 8.90 10.50
N ARG A 67 -5.51 8.06 10.22
CA ARG A 67 -6.19 7.27 11.26
C ARG A 67 -5.26 6.25 11.90
N ILE A 68 -4.45 5.55 11.11
CA ILE A 68 -3.45 4.59 11.60
C ILE A 68 -2.47 5.31 12.52
N LYS A 69 -1.91 6.45 12.10
CA LYS A 69 -0.98 7.22 12.94
C LYS A 69 -1.61 7.70 14.25
N ARG A 70 -2.89 8.11 14.24
CA ARG A 70 -3.57 8.56 15.47
C ARG A 70 -3.90 7.45 16.45
N GLN A 71 -4.07 6.21 15.97
CA GLN A 71 -4.49 5.09 16.81
C GLN A 71 -3.30 4.37 17.48
N TYR A 72 -2.09 4.55 16.94
CA TYR A 72 -0.84 3.94 17.42
C TYR A 72 0.18 4.98 17.96
N GLN A 73 -0.29 6.18 18.30
CA GLN A 73 0.40 7.14 19.17
C GLN A 73 -0.05 6.95 20.61
#